data_AF-A0A6P0HEX9-F1
#
_entry.id   AF-A0A6P0HEX9-F1
#
_cell.length_a   1.000
_cell.length_b   1.000
_cell.length_c   1.000
_cell.angle_alpha   90.00
_cell.angle_beta   90.00
_cell.angle_gamma   90.00
#
_symmetry.space_group_name_H-M   'P 1'
#
loop_
_entity.id
_entity.type
_entity.pdbx_description
1 polymer ?
#
loop_
_entity_poly.entity_id
_entity_poly.type
_entity_poly.pdbx_seq_one_letter_code
_entity_poly.pdbx_strand_id
1 'polypeptide(L)'
;MTRRSLRAPLRRTVAALALSATAVTGLVACGNDDDGAEPAAASSGSPTTTGPVDAVELASAMTAAYEDVTSARVSLSVEGVPGGGEVSGEGVVSYGGAEDGAGPAVSMTMDAMGQSVELRVVDGVVYVGGPLAAMLGGGSPWVGLDLSTVDLGALGIDPDQLTGSFDPEQLAATLGSAADIERDGEETVDGETLQRYTVTLDPSALAELVPDAAEALPTEPVEQTVLLDDADRLRELTMDLPLPTGETATLTVRMWDYGTDVTVEAPPAADVTLLDGIPGFTTS
;
A
#
# COMPACT_ATOMS: atom_id res chain seq x y z
N MET A 1 9.94 -30.51 -69.52
CA MET A 1 10.47 -29.54 -70.52
C MET A 1 10.30 -28.12 -69.99
N THR A 2 10.95 -27.12 -70.61
CA THR A 2 10.71 -25.64 -70.55
C THR A 2 9.79 -25.09 -69.43
N ARG A 3 10.25 -24.30 -68.44
CA ARG A 3 10.86 -22.94 -68.47
C ARG A 3 10.05 -21.83 -69.17
N ARG A 4 9.47 -20.90 -68.38
CA ARG A 4 9.55 -19.41 -68.39
C ARG A 4 8.27 -18.81 -67.78
N SER A 5 8.21 -17.83 -66.86
CA SER A 5 9.10 -16.77 -66.33
C SER A 5 9.06 -15.38 -67.02
N LEU A 6 8.55 -14.37 -66.29
CA LEU A 6 9.01 -12.97 -66.25
C LEU A 6 8.83 -12.49 -64.78
N ARG A 7 9.89 -12.16 -64.03
CA ARG A 7 10.70 -10.90 -63.99
C ARG A 7 9.90 -9.73 -63.35
N ALA A 8 10.16 -9.22 -62.13
CA ALA A 8 11.39 -8.90 -61.33
C ALA A 8 12.07 -7.56 -61.75
N PRO A 9 13.14 -7.05 -61.08
CA PRO A 9 13.21 -6.55 -59.68
C PRO A 9 14.04 -5.25 -59.48
N LEU A 10 14.07 -4.71 -58.25
CA LEU A 10 15.14 -3.84 -57.70
C LEU A 10 15.67 -4.48 -56.39
N ARG A 11 16.96 -4.57 -55.98
CA ARG A 11 18.29 -3.99 -56.36
C ARG A 11 18.43 -2.49 -56.03
N ARG A 12 19.49 -1.96 -55.37
CA ARG A 12 20.86 -2.39 -54.92
C ARG A 12 21.33 -1.43 -53.77
N THR A 13 22.46 -1.46 -53.04
CA THR A 13 23.80 -2.15 -52.99
C THR A 13 24.33 -2.04 -51.53
N VAL A 14 25.06 -3.01 -50.93
CA VAL A 14 26.56 -3.15 -50.83
C VAL A 14 27.28 -1.89 -50.29
N ALA A 15 27.72 -1.82 -49.01
CA ALA A 15 28.97 -2.33 -48.36
C ALA A 15 30.21 -1.37 -48.51
N ALA A 16 31.35 -1.47 -47.79
CA ALA A 16 31.92 -2.50 -46.91
C ALA A 16 32.99 -1.97 -45.91
N LEU A 17 33.38 -2.83 -44.95
CA LEU A 17 34.70 -3.01 -44.29
C LEU A 17 35.80 -1.93 -44.34
N ALA A 18 36.37 -1.60 -43.17
CA ALA A 18 37.84 -1.50 -42.95
C ALA A 18 38.20 -1.69 -41.45
N LEU A 19 39.37 -2.27 -41.15
CA LEU A 19 40.01 -2.20 -39.82
C LEU A 19 41.23 -1.29 -39.89
N SER A 20 41.50 -0.54 -38.81
CA SER A 20 42.85 -0.04 -38.51
C SER A 20 42.97 0.34 -37.03
N ALA A 21 43.79 -0.40 -36.28
CA ALA A 21 44.21 0.01 -34.93
C ALA A 21 45.53 0.79 -35.03
N THR A 22 45.63 1.91 -34.33
CA THR A 22 46.88 2.67 -34.20
C THR A 22 46.93 3.30 -32.81
N ALA A 23 47.88 2.87 -31.99
CA ALA A 23 48.21 3.53 -30.72
C ALA A 23 49.45 4.40 -30.93
N VAL A 24 49.39 5.66 -30.48
CA VAL A 24 50.53 6.59 -30.45
C VAL A 24 50.57 7.30 -29.10
N THR A 25 51.78 7.56 -28.63
CA THR A 25 52.13 8.03 -27.28
C THR A 25 51.61 9.43 -26.94
N GLY A 26 51.17 9.58 -25.69
CA GLY A 26 50.69 10.84 -25.12
C GLY A 26 51.71 11.96 -24.93
N LEU A 27 51.21 13.04 -24.34
CA LEU A 27 51.97 14.16 -23.79
C LEU A 27 51.51 14.41 -22.35
N VAL A 28 52.45 14.71 -21.45
CA VAL A 28 52.14 15.31 -20.14
C VAL A 28 52.36 16.81 -20.25
N ALA A 29 51.36 17.59 -19.87
CA ALA A 29 51.45 19.04 -19.73
C ALA A 29 50.72 19.46 -18.45
N CYS A 30 51.47 19.83 -17.41
CA CYS A 30 50.91 20.50 -16.23
C CYS A 30 50.80 22.00 -16.51
N GLY A 31 49.66 22.63 -16.23
CA GLY A 31 49.46 24.05 -16.54
C GLY A 31 48.13 24.63 -16.07
N ASN A 32 48.02 24.84 -14.75
CA ASN A 32 47.26 25.88 -14.03
C ASN A 32 45.87 26.35 -14.53
N ASP A 33 44.89 26.23 -13.63
CA ASP A 33 43.63 26.96 -13.41
C ASP A 33 43.12 27.96 -14.47
N ASP A 34 41.87 27.77 -14.95
CA ASP A 34 40.73 28.68 -14.68
C ASP A 34 39.38 27.97 -15.00
N ASP A 35 38.25 28.56 -14.62
CA ASP A 35 36.90 27.97 -14.59
C ASP A 35 36.34 27.40 -15.92
N GLY A 36 35.55 26.31 -15.80
CA GLY A 36 34.82 25.70 -16.91
C GLY A 36 33.85 24.59 -16.48
N ALA A 37 32.69 24.96 -15.94
CA ALA A 37 31.70 23.99 -15.45
C ALA A 37 30.95 23.27 -16.59
N GLU A 38 31.06 21.93 -16.65
CA GLU A 38 30.08 21.10 -17.34
C GLU A 38 28.81 20.94 -16.49
N PRO A 39 27.61 20.85 -17.08
CA PRO A 39 26.37 20.73 -16.33
C PRO A 39 26.26 19.33 -15.72
N ALA A 40 26.37 19.25 -14.40
CA ALA A 40 25.90 18.07 -13.68
C ALA A 40 24.41 17.85 -14.01
N ALA A 41 24.06 16.63 -14.42
CA ALA A 41 22.66 16.24 -14.53
C ALA A 41 22.01 16.36 -13.15
N ALA A 42 20.92 17.10 -13.06
CA ALA A 42 20.15 17.18 -11.82
C ALA A 42 19.41 15.85 -11.62
N SER A 43 20.05 14.93 -10.91
CA SER A 43 19.30 13.93 -10.14
C SER A 43 18.49 14.70 -9.11
N SER A 44 17.16 14.58 -9.18
CA SER A 44 16.27 14.93 -8.07
C SER A 44 16.44 13.89 -6.97
N GLY A 45 17.58 13.91 -6.29
CA GLY A 45 17.76 13.15 -5.06
C GLY A 45 17.01 13.86 -3.94
N SER A 46 15.98 13.21 -3.40
CA SER A 46 15.37 13.62 -2.14
C SER A 46 16.47 13.81 -1.08
N PRO A 47 16.44 14.88 -0.27
CA PRO A 47 17.59 15.23 0.56
C PRO A 47 17.82 14.15 1.62
N THR A 48 19.01 13.54 1.59
CA THR A 48 19.53 12.56 2.58
C THR A 48 19.82 13.22 3.95
N THR A 49 18.90 14.07 4.41
CA THR A 49 19.00 14.83 5.66
C THR A 49 18.02 14.25 6.67
N THR A 50 18.58 13.49 7.62
CA THR A 50 17.92 13.11 8.88
C THR A 50 17.44 14.36 9.64
N GLY A 51 16.29 14.28 10.29
CA GLY A 51 15.73 15.35 11.12
C GLY A 51 14.22 15.56 10.92
N PRO A 52 13.63 16.56 11.60
CA PRO A 52 12.18 16.79 11.60
C PRO A 52 11.65 17.22 10.22
N VAL A 53 10.45 16.76 9.90
CA VAL A 53 9.73 16.98 8.63
C VAL A 53 8.38 17.62 8.91
N ASP A 54 7.91 18.48 8.01
CA ASP A 54 6.55 19.04 8.11
C ASP A 54 5.51 17.97 7.72
N ALA A 55 4.59 17.69 8.64
CA ALA A 55 3.56 16.67 8.47
C ALA A 55 2.63 16.93 7.28
N VAL A 56 2.34 18.20 6.98
CA VAL A 56 1.47 18.58 5.85
C VAL A 56 2.24 18.50 4.53
N GLU A 57 3.54 18.81 4.52
CA GLU A 57 4.40 18.61 3.35
C GLU A 57 4.51 17.13 3.00
N LEU A 58 4.77 16.25 3.99
CA LEU A 58 4.87 14.81 3.76
C LEU A 58 3.51 14.21 3.33
N ALA A 59 2.41 14.57 4.00
CA ALA A 59 1.07 14.15 3.59
C ALA A 59 0.76 14.56 2.15
N SER A 60 1.10 15.80 1.76
CA SER A 60 0.88 16.30 0.39
C SER A 60 1.71 15.54 -0.65
N ALA A 61 2.95 15.16 -0.32
CA ALA A 61 3.79 14.33 -1.18
C ALA A 61 3.18 12.92 -1.34
N MET A 62 2.72 12.31 -0.25
CA MET A 62 2.07 11.00 -0.27
C MET A 62 0.74 11.01 -1.04
N THR A 63 -0.08 12.06 -0.95
CA THR A 63 -1.29 12.18 -1.79
C THR A 63 -0.92 12.24 -3.28
N ALA A 64 0.06 13.07 -3.65
CA ALA A 64 0.55 13.18 -5.03
C ALA A 64 1.14 11.84 -5.55
N ALA A 65 1.78 11.07 -4.68
CA ALA A 65 2.39 9.78 -5.00
C ALA A 65 1.38 8.70 -5.45
N TYR A 66 0.09 8.87 -5.12
CA TYR A 66 -0.98 7.93 -5.46
C TYR A 66 -1.98 8.45 -6.52
N GLU A 67 -1.85 9.69 -7.03
CA GLU A 67 -2.77 10.26 -8.05
C GLU A 67 -2.92 9.38 -9.32
N ASP A 68 -1.83 8.73 -9.76
CA ASP A 68 -1.79 7.82 -10.91
C ASP A 68 -1.85 6.32 -10.51
N VAL A 69 -2.04 5.99 -9.22
CA VAL A 69 -1.97 4.61 -8.71
C VAL A 69 -3.37 3.98 -8.69
N THR A 70 -3.61 2.99 -9.55
CA THR A 70 -4.90 2.28 -9.64
C THR A 70 -5.05 1.13 -8.64
N SER A 71 -3.94 0.58 -8.13
CA SER A 71 -3.93 -0.60 -7.25
C SER A 71 -2.64 -0.77 -6.46
N ALA A 72 -2.67 -1.68 -5.49
CA ALA A 72 -1.50 -2.22 -4.79
C ALA A 72 -1.74 -3.67 -4.35
N ARG A 73 -0.66 -4.44 -4.16
CA ARG A 73 -0.67 -5.60 -3.24
C ARG A 73 -0.47 -5.12 -1.81
N VAL A 74 -1.07 -5.82 -0.87
CA VAL A 74 -0.96 -5.54 0.57
C VAL A 74 -0.74 -6.83 1.35
N SER A 75 0.07 -6.76 2.41
CA SER A 75 0.08 -7.77 3.48
C SER A 75 -0.05 -7.09 4.83
N LEU A 76 -0.67 -7.78 5.77
CA LEU A 76 -0.83 -7.38 7.16
C LEU A 76 -0.36 -8.53 8.05
N SER A 77 0.39 -8.22 9.10
CA SER A 77 0.78 -9.18 10.14
C SER A 77 0.69 -8.53 11.52
N VAL A 78 0.20 -9.28 12.51
CA VAL A 78 0.14 -8.91 13.92
C VAL A 78 0.83 -10.00 14.73
N GLU A 79 2.00 -9.65 15.26
CA GLU A 79 2.75 -10.47 16.22
C GLU A 79 2.36 -10.13 17.67
N GLY A 80 2.69 -10.99 18.63
CA GLY A 80 2.45 -10.71 20.05
C GLY A 80 0.99 -10.88 20.54
N VAL A 81 0.09 -11.46 19.73
CA VAL A 81 -1.32 -11.62 20.07
C VAL A 81 -1.51 -12.54 21.30
N PRO A 82 -2.30 -12.15 22.33
CA PRO A 82 -2.51 -12.94 23.53
C PRO A 82 -2.97 -14.37 23.26
N GLY A 83 -2.30 -15.33 23.87
CA GLY A 83 -2.45 -16.76 23.57
C GLY A 83 -1.36 -17.34 22.66
N GLY A 84 -0.48 -16.50 22.11
CA GLY A 84 0.67 -16.95 21.31
C GLY A 84 0.31 -17.34 19.89
N GLY A 85 -0.71 -16.68 19.32
CA GLY A 85 -1.02 -16.75 17.91
C GLY A 85 -0.35 -15.64 17.11
N GLU A 86 -0.18 -15.88 15.83
CA GLU A 86 0.03 -14.86 14.80
C GLU A 86 -1.33 -14.60 14.13
N VAL A 87 -1.55 -13.38 13.66
CA VAL A 87 -2.52 -13.10 12.60
C VAL A 87 -1.74 -12.56 11.41
N SER A 88 -1.85 -13.19 10.25
CA SER A 88 -1.18 -12.73 9.04
C SER A 88 -2.11 -12.84 7.83
N GLY A 89 -1.89 -12.04 6.79
CA GLY A 89 -2.75 -12.03 5.62
C GLY A 89 -2.17 -11.26 4.44
N GLU A 90 -2.62 -11.64 3.24
CA GLU A 90 -2.20 -11.09 1.96
C GLU A 90 -3.42 -10.73 1.11
N GLY A 91 -3.27 -9.74 0.23
CA GLY A 91 -4.37 -9.30 -0.62
C GLY A 91 -3.99 -8.24 -1.66
N VAL A 92 -5.04 -7.65 -2.23
CA VAL A 92 -4.97 -6.55 -3.18
C VAL A 92 -5.94 -5.44 -2.79
N VAL A 93 -5.51 -4.20 -3.01
CA VAL A 93 -6.33 -3.00 -2.99
C VAL A 93 -6.43 -2.50 -4.42
N SER A 94 -7.65 -2.16 -4.84
CA SER A 94 -7.93 -1.36 -6.04
C SER A 94 -8.49 -0.03 -5.57
N TYR A 95 -7.93 1.07 -6.04
CA TYR A 95 -8.39 2.42 -5.69
C TYR A 95 -9.60 2.87 -6.53
N GLY A 96 -9.98 2.05 -7.52
CA GLY A 96 -10.95 2.42 -8.53
C GLY A 96 -10.31 3.25 -9.65
N GLY A 97 -11.01 3.34 -10.78
CA GLY A 97 -10.59 4.11 -11.94
C GLY A 97 -11.71 5.02 -12.38
N ALA A 98 -11.47 6.33 -12.49
CA ALA A 98 -12.46 7.29 -12.99
C ALA A 98 -12.91 6.99 -14.43
N GLU A 99 -12.13 6.21 -15.19
CA GLU A 99 -12.47 5.75 -16.54
C GLU A 99 -13.37 4.49 -16.55
N ASP A 100 -13.22 3.58 -15.58
CA ASP A 100 -14.00 2.34 -15.48
C ASP A 100 -15.27 2.48 -14.63
N GLY A 101 -15.31 3.45 -13.72
CA GLY A 101 -16.47 3.74 -12.86
C GLY A 101 -16.68 2.74 -11.72
N ALA A 102 -15.73 1.84 -11.48
CA ALA A 102 -15.67 1.02 -10.27
C ALA A 102 -15.12 1.87 -9.10
N GLY A 103 -15.74 1.73 -7.91
CA GLY A 103 -15.24 2.33 -6.68
C GLY A 103 -14.00 1.61 -6.11
N PRO A 104 -13.44 2.10 -5.01
CA PRO A 104 -12.37 1.42 -4.30
C PRO A 104 -12.85 0.04 -3.80
N ALA A 105 -11.98 -0.96 -3.91
CA ALA A 105 -12.30 -2.34 -3.59
C ALA A 105 -11.08 -3.10 -3.04
N VAL A 106 -11.29 -3.93 -2.02
CA VAL A 106 -10.25 -4.66 -1.31
C VAL A 106 -10.55 -6.16 -1.34
N SER A 107 -9.54 -7.01 -1.49
CA SER A 107 -9.66 -8.45 -1.32
C SER A 107 -8.44 -8.99 -0.57
N MET A 108 -8.66 -9.50 0.64
CA MET A 108 -7.62 -10.10 1.50
C MET A 108 -8.01 -11.52 1.92
N THR A 109 -7.00 -12.36 2.14
CA THR A 109 -7.12 -13.60 2.91
C THR A 109 -6.25 -13.47 4.15
N MET A 110 -6.83 -13.72 5.32
CA MET A 110 -6.15 -13.64 6.61
C MET A 110 -6.20 -15.00 7.30
N ASP A 111 -5.06 -15.51 7.76
CA ASP A 111 -4.99 -16.66 8.64
C ASP A 111 -4.88 -16.19 10.10
N ALA A 112 -5.89 -16.53 10.90
CA ALA A 112 -5.94 -16.23 12.33
C ALA A 112 -6.19 -17.51 13.13
N MET A 113 -5.32 -17.81 14.11
CA MET A 113 -5.44 -19.02 14.96
C MET A 113 -5.55 -20.34 14.18
N GLY A 114 -4.98 -20.40 12.96
CA GLY A 114 -5.06 -21.56 12.07
C GLY A 114 -6.39 -21.68 11.31
N GLN A 115 -7.18 -20.60 11.23
CA GLN A 115 -8.37 -20.50 10.39
C GLN A 115 -8.19 -19.39 9.35
N SER A 116 -8.24 -19.76 8.08
CA SER A 116 -8.25 -18.82 6.96
C SER A 116 -9.61 -18.15 6.83
N VAL A 117 -9.64 -16.82 6.77
CA VAL A 117 -10.80 -15.95 6.59
C VAL A 117 -10.59 -15.14 5.32
N GLU A 118 -11.51 -15.24 4.37
CA GLU A 118 -11.55 -14.33 3.23
C GLU A 118 -12.32 -13.07 3.61
N LEU A 119 -11.81 -11.89 3.24
CA LEU A 119 -12.49 -10.61 3.37
C LEU A 119 -12.45 -9.88 2.02
N ARG A 120 -13.59 -9.35 1.59
CA ARG A 120 -13.66 -8.43 0.44
C ARG A 120 -14.46 -7.19 0.81
N VAL A 121 -14.13 -6.06 0.21
CA VAL A 121 -14.90 -4.83 0.29
C VAL A 121 -15.15 -4.37 -1.14
N VAL A 122 -16.42 -4.26 -1.55
CA VAL A 122 -16.83 -3.88 -2.92
C VAL A 122 -18.13 -3.08 -2.83
N ASP A 123 -18.20 -1.94 -3.52
CA ASP A 123 -19.40 -1.08 -3.59
C ASP A 123 -20.02 -0.71 -2.22
N GLY A 124 -19.18 -0.55 -1.18
CA GLY A 124 -19.61 -0.26 0.19
C GLY A 124 -20.12 -1.45 0.99
N VAL A 125 -20.02 -2.67 0.46
CA VAL A 125 -20.41 -3.92 1.12
C VAL A 125 -19.17 -4.72 1.52
N VAL A 126 -19.08 -5.09 2.80
CA VAL A 126 -18.06 -6.00 3.33
C VAL A 126 -18.56 -7.43 3.20
N TYR A 127 -17.77 -8.30 2.60
CA TYR A 127 -18.06 -9.72 2.47
C TYR A 127 -17.03 -10.54 3.24
N VAL A 128 -17.52 -11.35 4.18
CA VAL A 128 -16.73 -12.28 5.00
C VAL A 128 -16.99 -13.70 4.53
N GLY A 129 -15.93 -14.43 4.15
CA GLY A 129 -16.00 -15.78 3.62
C GLY A 129 -15.48 -16.86 4.57
N GLY A 130 -15.48 -18.10 4.09
CA GLY A 130 -14.85 -19.23 4.79
C GLY A 130 -15.56 -19.63 6.10
N PRO A 131 -14.83 -20.17 7.09
CA PRO A 131 -15.41 -20.65 8.34
C PRO A 131 -16.14 -19.58 9.15
N LEU A 132 -15.73 -18.32 9.04
CA LEU A 132 -16.32 -17.21 9.78
C LEU A 132 -17.73 -16.86 9.28
N ALA A 133 -18.00 -16.97 7.98
CA ALA A 133 -19.34 -16.81 7.40
C ALA A 133 -20.38 -17.76 8.04
N ALA A 134 -20.00 -19.03 8.23
CA ALA A 134 -20.83 -20.03 8.88
C ALA A 134 -21.00 -19.76 10.39
N MET A 135 -19.98 -19.20 11.06
CA MET A 135 -20.03 -18.83 12.48
C MET A 135 -20.93 -17.61 12.73
N LEU A 136 -20.99 -16.66 11.78
CA LEU A 136 -21.90 -15.51 11.80
C LEU A 136 -23.38 -15.89 11.56
N GLY A 137 -23.68 -17.17 11.31
CA GLY A 137 -25.03 -17.66 11.05
C GLY A 137 -25.43 -17.65 9.57
N GLY A 138 -24.49 -17.40 8.66
CA GLY A 138 -24.71 -17.49 7.22
C GLY A 138 -25.12 -18.90 6.78
N GLY A 139 -26.18 -18.99 5.97
CA GLY A 139 -26.56 -20.24 5.29
C GLY A 139 -25.75 -20.52 4.03
N SER A 140 -24.90 -19.57 3.63
CA SER A 140 -24.11 -19.54 2.41
C SER A 140 -22.61 -19.40 2.75
N PRO A 141 -21.67 -19.72 1.85
CA PRO A 141 -20.22 -19.64 2.14
C PRO A 141 -19.69 -18.21 2.34
N TRP A 142 -20.48 -17.18 2.03
CA TRP A 142 -20.22 -15.78 2.35
C TRP A 142 -21.34 -15.16 3.18
N VAL A 143 -20.97 -14.27 4.11
CA VAL A 143 -21.87 -13.30 4.73
C VAL A 143 -21.52 -11.91 4.22
N GLY A 144 -22.53 -11.15 3.78
CA GLY A 144 -22.37 -9.77 3.32
C GLY A 144 -22.94 -8.77 4.33
N LEU A 145 -22.30 -7.61 4.42
CA LEU A 145 -22.58 -6.55 5.39
C LEU A 145 -22.55 -5.21 4.64
N ASP A 146 -23.74 -4.68 4.35
CA ASP A 146 -23.90 -3.38 3.70
C ASP A 146 -23.71 -2.26 4.75
N LEU A 147 -22.59 -1.55 4.64
CA LEU A 147 -22.17 -0.52 5.58
C LEU A 147 -23.13 0.68 5.63
N SER A 148 -23.98 0.87 4.62
CA SER A 148 -24.99 1.93 4.61
C SER A 148 -26.25 1.59 5.41
N THR A 149 -26.37 0.34 5.89
CA THR A 149 -27.59 -0.19 6.54
C THR A 149 -27.38 -0.71 7.97
N VAL A 150 -26.13 -0.88 8.41
CA VAL A 150 -25.81 -1.48 9.72
C VAL A 150 -25.02 -0.49 10.58
N ASP A 151 -25.57 -0.17 11.74
CA ASP A 151 -24.87 0.54 12.81
C ASP A 151 -23.81 -0.38 13.42
N LEU A 152 -22.54 -0.08 13.13
CA LEU A 152 -21.38 -0.84 13.63
C LEU A 152 -20.73 -0.20 14.87
N GLY A 153 -21.25 0.94 15.36
CA GLY A 153 -20.80 1.56 16.61
C GLY A 153 -20.99 0.64 17.82
N ALA A 154 -22.02 -0.21 17.80
CA ALA A 154 -22.20 -1.29 18.79
C ALA A 154 -21.08 -2.36 18.82
N LEU A 155 -20.18 -2.37 17.81
CA LEU A 155 -18.96 -3.17 17.76
C LEU A 155 -17.68 -2.32 17.85
N GLY A 156 -17.79 -0.99 17.91
CA GLY A 156 -16.67 -0.05 17.90
C GLY A 156 -15.91 0.02 16.58
N ILE A 157 -16.60 -0.17 15.45
CA ILE A 157 -16.00 -0.15 14.11
C ILE A 157 -16.73 0.89 13.26
N ASP A 158 -16.06 1.99 12.91
CA ASP A 158 -16.59 2.95 11.95
C ASP A 158 -16.51 2.39 10.51
N PRO A 159 -17.61 2.43 9.74
CA PRO A 159 -17.64 1.87 8.38
C PRO A 159 -16.68 2.59 7.44
N ASP A 160 -16.67 3.92 7.46
CA ASP A 160 -15.79 4.77 6.65
C ASP A 160 -14.31 4.51 6.94
N GLN A 161 -13.97 4.14 8.19
CA GLN A 161 -12.61 3.84 8.63
C GLN A 161 -12.15 2.43 8.22
N LEU A 162 -13.06 1.46 8.15
CA LEU A 162 -12.76 0.13 7.64
C LEU A 162 -12.53 0.12 6.12
N THR A 163 -13.20 0.99 5.37
CA THR A 163 -12.84 1.30 3.98
C THR A 163 -11.56 2.15 3.89
N GLY A 164 -11.46 3.19 4.71
CA GLY A 164 -10.40 4.21 4.66
C GLY A 164 -9.02 3.72 5.11
N SER A 165 -8.93 2.64 5.88
CA SER A 165 -7.66 2.06 6.34
C SER A 165 -6.73 1.58 5.20
N PHE A 166 -7.28 1.42 3.99
CA PHE A 166 -6.52 1.08 2.78
C PHE A 166 -6.39 2.25 1.80
N ASP A 167 -7.02 3.39 2.09
CA ASP A 167 -7.09 4.57 1.22
C ASP A 167 -5.83 5.46 1.41
N PRO A 168 -5.12 5.85 0.34
CA PRO A 168 -3.91 6.66 0.46
C PRO A 168 -4.18 8.09 0.94
N GLU A 169 -5.34 8.66 0.65
CA GLU A 169 -5.73 9.99 1.15
C GLU A 169 -5.95 9.95 2.66
N GLN A 170 -6.55 8.89 3.19
CA GLN A 170 -6.77 8.71 4.63
C GLN A 170 -5.46 8.39 5.38
N LEU A 171 -4.57 7.59 4.79
CA LEU A 171 -3.22 7.37 5.32
C LEU A 171 -2.41 8.67 5.34
N ALA A 172 -2.42 9.45 4.25
CA ALA A 172 -1.78 10.76 4.19
C ALA A 172 -2.40 11.76 5.20
N ALA A 173 -3.72 11.79 5.35
CA ALA A 173 -4.41 12.64 6.33
C ALA A 173 -4.05 12.28 7.78
N THR A 174 -3.88 10.99 8.08
CA THR A 174 -3.42 10.50 9.40
C THR A 174 -1.97 10.91 9.69
N LEU A 175 -1.12 10.97 8.66
CA LEU A 175 0.24 11.48 8.80
C LEU A 175 0.26 13.02 8.90
N GLY A 176 -0.64 13.71 8.20
CA GLY A 176 -0.84 15.16 8.28
C GLY A 176 -1.38 15.65 9.63
N SER A 177 -1.90 14.76 10.48
CA SER A 177 -2.31 15.02 11.86
C SER A 177 -1.33 14.49 12.92
N ALA A 178 -0.16 13.98 12.52
CA ALA A 178 0.89 13.56 13.44
C ALA A 178 1.40 14.72 14.31
N ALA A 179 1.79 14.39 15.55
CA ALA A 179 2.34 15.35 16.52
C ALA A 179 3.79 15.72 16.21
N ASP A 180 4.58 14.77 15.69
CA ASP A 180 5.95 14.95 15.22
C ASP A 180 6.28 13.90 14.15
N ILE A 181 7.19 14.22 13.23
CA ILE A 181 7.76 13.29 12.23
C ILE A 181 9.25 13.55 12.11
N GLU A 182 10.09 12.59 12.49
CA GLU A 182 11.53 12.60 12.22
C GLU A 182 11.83 11.68 11.03
N ARG A 183 12.51 12.20 9.99
CA ARG A 183 13.13 11.35 8.97
C ARG A 183 14.41 10.79 9.57
N ASP A 184 14.48 9.47 9.75
CA ASP A 184 15.64 8.78 10.31
C ASP A 184 16.80 8.71 9.30
N GLY A 185 16.49 8.45 8.02
CA GLY A 185 17.47 8.30 6.95
C GLY A 185 17.03 7.28 5.90
N GLU A 186 18.01 6.64 5.27
CA GLU A 186 17.81 5.62 4.22
C GLU A 186 17.97 4.21 4.84
N GLU A 187 16.99 3.32 4.65
CA GLU A 187 17.02 1.91 5.04
C GLU A 187 16.94 1.02 3.80
N THR A 188 17.52 -0.19 3.80
CA THR A 188 17.45 -1.10 2.63
C THR A 188 16.66 -2.36 2.97
N VAL A 189 15.48 -2.50 2.38
CA VAL A 189 14.56 -3.64 2.59
C VAL A 189 14.34 -4.36 1.26
N ASP A 190 14.49 -5.69 1.26
CA ASP A 190 14.38 -6.58 0.09
C ASP A 190 15.23 -6.20 -1.16
N GLY A 191 16.20 -5.28 -1.00
CA GLY A 191 17.08 -4.77 -2.05
C GLY A 191 16.68 -3.41 -2.63
N GLU A 192 15.61 -2.82 -2.12
CA GLU A 192 15.14 -1.47 -2.41
C GLU A 192 15.61 -0.49 -1.31
N THR A 193 15.97 0.73 -1.67
CA THR A 193 16.31 1.79 -0.70
C THR A 193 15.03 2.57 -0.38
N LEU A 194 14.74 2.71 0.91
CA LEU A 194 13.51 3.31 1.43
C LEU A 194 13.84 4.45 2.39
N GLN A 195 13.05 5.51 2.34
CA GLN A 195 13.14 6.62 3.29
C GLN A 195 12.40 6.24 4.56
N ARG A 196 13.16 6.11 5.65
CA ARG A 196 12.66 5.77 6.97
C ARG A 196 12.23 7.02 7.72
N TYR A 197 11.03 6.97 8.29
CA TYR A 197 10.47 7.98 9.18
C TYR A 197 10.00 7.33 10.49
N THR A 198 10.23 8.02 11.60
CA THR A 198 9.57 7.76 12.87
C THR A 198 8.48 8.83 13.05
N VAL A 199 7.24 8.39 13.18
CA VAL A 199 6.04 9.25 13.25
C VAL A 199 5.41 9.10 14.63
N THR A 200 5.18 10.22 15.31
CA THR A 200 4.49 10.24 16.61
C THR A 200 3.02 10.63 16.43
N LEU A 201 2.09 9.72 16.73
CA LEU A 201 0.65 9.98 16.70
C LEU A 201 0.14 10.39 18.10
N ASP A 202 -0.64 11.46 18.15
CA ASP A 202 -1.28 11.94 19.38
C ASP A 202 -2.47 11.05 19.79
N PRO A 203 -2.62 10.67 21.07
CA PRO A 203 -3.74 9.83 21.53
C PRO A 203 -5.13 10.38 21.19
N SER A 204 -5.28 11.72 21.12
CA SER A 204 -6.53 12.36 20.72
C SER A 204 -6.83 12.19 19.24
N ALA A 205 -5.81 12.18 18.35
CA ALA A 205 -6.02 11.94 16.93
C ALA A 205 -6.45 10.47 16.69
N LEU A 206 -5.85 9.53 17.42
CA LEU A 206 -6.31 8.13 17.45
C LEU A 206 -7.73 7.99 18.03
N ALA A 207 -8.11 8.81 19.02
CA ALA A 207 -9.46 8.80 19.58
C ALA A 207 -10.52 9.42 18.65
N GLU A 208 -10.14 10.30 17.73
CA GLU A 208 -10.99 10.73 16.62
C GLU A 208 -11.02 9.68 15.49
N LEU A 209 -10.01 8.79 15.41
CA LEU A 209 -9.91 7.71 14.44
C LEU A 209 -10.75 6.46 14.82
N VAL A 210 -10.88 6.16 16.12
CA VAL A 210 -11.67 5.03 16.67
C VAL A 210 -12.42 5.43 17.97
N PRO A 211 -13.46 6.27 17.91
CA PRO A 211 -14.09 6.91 19.07
C PRO A 211 -14.66 5.94 20.12
N ASP A 212 -15.32 4.84 19.70
CA ASP A 212 -15.85 3.83 20.64
C ASP A 212 -14.75 2.95 21.28
N ALA A 213 -13.54 2.95 20.72
CA ALA A 213 -12.36 2.32 21.32
C ALA A 213 -11.52 3.27 22.19
N ALA A 214 -11.94 4.53 22.38
CA ALA A 214 -11.12 5.55 23.05
C ALA A 214 -10.78 5.25 24.53
N GLU A 215 -11.56 4.42 25.24
CA GLU A 215 -11.18 3.93 26.59
C GLU A 215 -10.14 2.80 26.57
N ALA A 216 -9.85 2.22 25.41
CA ALA A 216 -8.83 1.18 25.20
C ALA A 216 -7.57 1.70 24.48
N LEU A 217 -7.58 2.93 23.98
CA LEU A 217 -6.41 3.57 23.38
C LEU A 217 -5.33 3.88 24.43
N PRO A 218 -4.04 3.92 24.02
CA PRO A 218 -2.96 4.34 24.89
C PRO A 218 -3.13 5.81 25.32
N THR A 219 -2.85 6.11 26.59
CA THR A 219 -2.84 7.48 27.13
C THR A 219 -1.53 8.24 26.86
N GLU A 220 -0.59 7.59 26.18
CA GLU A 220 0.74 8.12 25.81
C GLU A 220 0.87 8.05 24.28
N PRO A 221 1.64 8.95 23.63
CA PRO A 221 1.76 8.96 22.17
C PRO A 221 2.24 7.65 21.58
N VAL A 222 1.78 7.32 20.38
CA VAL A 222 2.17 6.09 19.68
C VAL A 222 3.22 6.42 18.62
N GLU A 223 4.40 5.84 18.76
CA GLU A 223 5.43 5.86 17.73
C GLU A 223 5.15 4.76 16.69
N GLN A 224 5.13 5.13 15.41
CA GLN A 224 5.10 4.17 14.29
C GLN A 224 6.28 4.42 13.35
N THR A 225 6.87 3.34 12.84
CA THR A 225 7.84 3.37 11.74
C THR A 225 7.09 3.41 10.42
N VAL A 226 7.49 4.32 9.52
CA VAL A 226 6.99 4.40 8.14
C VAL A 226 8.19 4.34 7.20
N LEU A 227 8.17 3.41 6.26
CA LEU A 227 9.14 3.30 5.16
C LEU A 227 8.46 3.68 3.84
N LEU A 228 8.97 4.72 3.18
CA LEU A 228 8.50 5.16 1.86
C LEU A 228 9.50 4.83 0.74
N ASP A 229 9.05 4.62 -0.49
CA ASP A 229 9.95 4.51 -1.66
C ASP A 229 10.41 5.89 -2.20
N ASP A 230 11.26 5.87 -3.24
CA ASP A 230 11.73 7.06 -3.98
C ASP A 230 10.59 7.95 -4.56
N ALA A 231 9.34 7.46 -4.56
CA ALA A 231 8.15 8.17 -5.02
C ALA A 231 7.21 8.55 -3.87
N ASP A 232 7.67 8.47 -2.61
CA ASP A 232 6.90 8.74 -1.38
C ASP A 232 5.67 7.82 -1.17
N ARG A 233 5.71 6.56 -1.64
CA ARG A 233 4.63 5.57 -1.41
C ARG A 233 4.91 4.60 -0.27
N LEU A 234 3.88 4.16 0.46
CA LEU A 234 4.00 3.39 1.70
C LEU A 234 4.43 1.93 1.49
N ARG A 235 5.72 1.64 1.67
CA ARG A 235 6.29 0.29 1.49
C ARG A 235 6.18 -0.58 2.74
N GLU A 236 6.36 0.01 3.92
CA GLU A 236 6.06 -0.62 5.21
C GLU A 236 5.55 0.42 6.23
N LEU A 237 4.55 0.04 7.03
CA LEU A 237 4.18 0.68 8.29
C LEU A 237 4.32 -0.36 9.40
N THR A 238 5.05 -0.05 10.46
CA THR A 238 5.18 -0.91 11.65
C THR A 238 4.84 -0.10 12.90
N MET A 239 3.86 -0.55 13.70
CA MET A 239 3.33 0.14 14.88
C MET A 239 3.17 -0.83 16.05
N ASP A 240 3.63 -0.44 17.24
CA ASP A 240 3.45 -1.21 18.47
C ASP A 240 2.14 -0.83 19.18
N LEU A 241 1.24 -1.81 19.31
CA LEU A 241 -0.08 -1.68 19.92
C LEU A 241 -0.04 -2.22 21.36
N PRO A 242 -0.14 -1.36 22.40
CA PRO A 242 -0.18 -1.80 23.78
C PRO A 242 -1.52 -2.47 24.10
N LEU A 243 -1.48 -3.63 24.75
CA LEU A 243 -2.64 -4.48 25.00
C LEU A 243 -3.14 -4.32 26.45
N PRO A 244 -4.45 -4.49 26.72
CA PRO A 244 -5.01 -4.46 28.08
C PRO A 244 -4.44 -5.51 29.05
N THR A 245 -3.69 -6.50 28.56
CA THR A 245 -2.96 -7.48 29.38
C THR A 245 -1.63 -6.95 29.95
N GLY A 246 -1.13 -5.81 29.44
CA GLY A 246 0.22 -5.29 29.72
C GLY A 246 1.30 -5.90 28.83
N GLU A 247 0.90 -6.59 27.75
CA GLU A 247 1.75 -7.04 26.65
C GLU A 247 1.67 -6.02 25.49
N THR A 248 2.50 -6.17 24.46
CA THR A 248 2.47 -5.38 23.23
C THR A 248 2.30 -6.32 22.05
N ALA A 249 1.41 -5.98 21.11
CA ALA A 249 1.35 -6.59 19.79
C ALA A 249 1.98 -5.67 18.76
N THR A 250 2.78 -6.21 17.83
CA THR A 250 3.39 -5.41 16.76
C THR A 250 2.58 -5.62 15.49
N LEU A 251 1.96 -4.56 14.97
CA LEU A 251 1.31 -4.52 13.67
C LEU A 251 2.34 -4.13 12.61
N THR A 252 2.46 -4.90 11.55
CA THR A 252 3.18 -4.53 10.33
C THR A 252 2.24 -4.63 9.13
N VAL A 253 2.20 -3.58 8.32
CA VAL A 253 1.51 -3.50 7.03
C VAL A 253 2.54 -3.23 5.95
N ARG A 254 2.50 -3.95 4.82
CA ARG A 254 3.38 -3.71 3.66
C ARG A 254 2.56 -3.54 2.41
N MET A 255 2.97 -2.65 1.51
CA MET A 255 2.35 -2.47 0.20
C MET A 255 3.40 -2.49 -0.91
N TRP A 256 3.08 -3.12 -2.05
CA TRP A 256 3.99 -3.26 -3.20
C TRP A 256 3.21 -3.54 -4.50
N ASP A 257 3.91 -3.75 -5.62
CA ASP A 257 3.31 -4.03 -6.94
C ASP A 257 2.20 -3.03 -7.36
N TYR A 258 2.46 -1.73 -7.10
CA TYR A 258 1.55 -0.63 -7.43
C TYR A 258 1.20 -0.58 -8.92
N GLY A 259 -0.07 -0.27 -9.21
CA GLY A 259 -0.56 -0.11 -10.59
C GLY A 259 -0.61 -1.41 -11.39
N THR A 260 -0.76 -2.56 -10.73
CA THR A 260 -0.99 -3.84 -11.38
C THR A 260 -2.47 -4.02 -11.77
N ASP A 261 -2.72 -4.59 -12.95
CA ASP A 261 -4.07 -5.00 -13.37
C ASP A 261 -4.67 -6.01 -12.37
N VAL A 262 -5.57 -5.52 -11.51
CA VAL A 262 -6.34 -6.33 -10.55
C VAL A 262 -7.82 -6.04 -10.72
N THR A 263 -8.65 -7.05 -10.47
CA THR A 263 -10.11 -6.89 -10.45
C THR A 263 -10.63 -7.57 -9.20
N VAL A 264 -11.29 -6.80 -8.34
CA VAL A 264 -11.90 -7.29 -7.10
C VAL A 264 -13.41 -7.36 -7.34
N GLU A 265 -13.95 -8.57 -7.40
CA GLU A 265 -15.38 -8.81 -7.58
C GLU A 265 -16.05 -9.25 -6.28
N ALA A 266 -17.26 -8.74 -6.05
CA ALA A 266 -18.15 -9.22 -5.00
C ALA A 266 -18.43 -10.73 -5.18
N PRO A 267 -18.60 -11.51 -4.09
CA PRO A 267 -18.95 -12.92 -4.22
C PRO A 267 -20.29 -13.11 -4.95
N PRO A 268 -20.52 -14.25 -5.63
CA PRO A 268 -21.76 -14.48 -6.37
C PRO A 268 -22.98 -14.35 -5.45
N ALA A 269 -24.00 -13.57 -5.85
CA ALA A 269 -25.15 -13.26 -5.00
C ALA A 269 -25.99 -14.49 -4.56
N ALA A 270 -25.79 -15.67 -5.17
CA ALA A 270 -26.38 -16.93 -4.73
C ALA A 270 -25.61 -17.59 -3.56
N ASP A 271 -24.36 -17.20 -3.36
CA ASP A 271 -23.41 -17.71 -2.36
C ASP A 271 -23.24 -16.76 -1.16
N VAL A 272 -24.01 -15.66 -1.11
CA VAL A 272 -24.03 -14.65 -0.04
C VAL A 272 -25.31 -14.77 0.81
N THR A 273 -25.19 -14.66 2.13
CA THR A 273 -26.29 -14.28 3.05
C THR A 273 -26.01 -12.86 3.56
N LEU A 274 -26.91 -11.89 3.37
CA LEU A 274 -26.73 -10.56 3.96
C LEU A 274 -27.08 -10.56 5.46
N LEU A 275 -26.36 -9.77 6.26
CA LEU A 275 -26.42 -9.79 7.74
C LEU A 275 -27.80 -9.33 8.27
N ASP A 276 -28.46 -8.39 7.60
CA ASP A 276 -29.83 -7.95 7.88
C ASP A 276 -30.87 -9.09 7.74
N GLY A 277 -30.55 -10.10 6.92
CA GLY A 277 -31.34 -11.31 6.75
C GLY A 277 -31.17 -12.34 7.88
N ILE A 278 -30.22 -12.14 8.82
CA ILE A 278 -29.90 -13.12 9.86
C ILE A 278 -30.76 -12.86 11.13
N PRO A 279 -31.63 -13.79 11.54
CA PRO A 279 -32.62 -13.57 12.60
C PRO A 279 -31.95 -13.45 13.98
N GLY A 280 -31.75 -12.21 14.43
CA GLY A 280 -31.09 -11.87 15.68
C GLY A 280 -30.31 -10.56 15.60
N PHE A 281 -29.84 -10.21 14.40
CA PHE A 281 -29.37 -8.86 14.09
C PHE A 281 -30.57 -7.95 13.83
N THR A 282 -30.45 -6.68 14.22
CA THR A 282 -31.43 -5.63 13.95
C THR A 282 -30.71 -4.41 13.40
N THR A 283 -30.98 -4.06 12.15
CA THR A 283 -30.67 -2.74 11.59
C THR A 283 -31.43 -1.66 12.39
N SER A 284 -30.83 -0.48 12.54
CA SER A 284 -31.38 0.66 13.31
C SER A 284 -32.33 1.51 12.46
#